data_AF-A0AAD5D2G6-F1
#
_entry.id   AF-A0AAD5D2G6-F1
#
_cell.length_a   1.000
_cell.length_b   1.000
_cell.length_c   1.000
_cell.angle_alpha   90.00
_cell.angle_beta   90.00
_cell.angle_gamma   90.00
#
_symmetry.space_group_name_H-M   'P 1'
#
loop_
_entity.id
_entity.type
_entity.pdbx_description
1 polymer ?
#
loop_
_entity_poly.entity_id
_entity_poly.type
_entity_poly.pdbx_seq_one_letter_code
_entity_poly.pdbx_strand_id
1 'polypeptide(L)'
;MFGDSLVDVGNNNFLSDSMLKADLPYNGIDFPTGKATGRFSNGKNAADFLAEKVGLPTAPPYLALVTSDSQRKLNDSTNAMVTGVSFASGGAGILNGTNEAFEPIPLTQQVEYYSIVHNQLVQEVGLACANTHLAKSLFVIVIGSNDLLTYFDKDSQVSKQYTPRQYVDLMASTLKQLMKVAPMVRRWETIVRVWGINPAPPDLL
;
A
#
# COMPACT_ATOMS: atom_id res chain seq x y z
N MET A 1 -3.55 5.19 2.68
CA MET A 1 -2.30 4.42 2.88
C MET A 1 -1.77 3.99 1.52
N PHE A 2 -0.46 4.09 1.30
CA PHE A 2 0.24 3.53 0.15
C PHE A 2 1.35 2.63 0.66
N GLY A 3 1.72 1.59 -0.09
CA GLY A 3 2.85 0.78 0.32
C GLY A 3 2.83 -0.67 -0.10
N ASP A 4 3.64 -1.44 0.60
CA ASP A 4 3.83 -2.88 0.42
C ASP A 4 3.08 -3.71 1.49
N SER A 5 3.49 -4.97 1.65
CA SER A 5 2.91 -5.93 2.60
C SER A 5 2.90 -5.44 4.05
N LEU A 6 3.80 -4.53 4.44
CA LEU A 6 3.88 -4.00 5.81
C LEU A 6 2.65 -3.19 6.22
N VAL A 7 1.91 -2.67 5.23
CA VAL A 7 0.71 -1.85 5.42
C VAL A 7 -0.48 -2.31 4.55
N ASP A 8 -0.34 -3.43 3.83
CA ASP A 8 -1.46 -4.04 3.10
C ASP A 8 -2.51 -4.59 4.06
N VAL A 9 -3.75 -4.20 3.83
CA VAL A 9 -4.95 -4.57 4.61
C VAL A 9 -5.88 -5.51 3.85
N GLY A 10 -5.40 -6.06 2.73
CA GLY A 10 -6.04 -7.11 1.95
C GLY A 10 -6.38 -6.76 0.51
N ASN A 11 -5.71 -5.78 -0.13
CA ASN A 11 -5.91 -5.54 -1.57
C ASN A 11 -5.52 -6.77 -2.39
N ASN A 12 -4.43 -7.46 -2.03
CA ASN A 12 -3.95 -8.62 -2.79
C ASN A 12 -4.97 -9.77 -2.86
N ASN A 13 -5.90 -9.87 -1.90
CA ASN A 13 -6.95 -10.89 -1.92
C ASN A 13 -7.95 -10.71 -3.09
N PHE A 14 -8.00 -9.51 -3.69
CA PHE A 14 -8.86 -9.18 -4.84
C PHE A 14 -8.13 -9.32 -6.18
N LEU A 15 -6.83 -9.65 -6.18
CA LEU A 15 -6.04 -9.86 -7.39
C LEU A 15 -6.10 -11.35 -7.76
N SER A 16 -6.73 -11.68 -8.89
CA SER A 16 -6.88 -13.06 -9.35
C SER A 16 -5.51 -13.75 -9.51
N ASP A 17 -4.57 -13.04 -10.15
CA ASP A 17 -3.30 -13.59 -10.61
C ASP A 17 -2.15 -13.40 -9.61
N SER A 18 -2.37 -12.63 -8.52
CA SER A 18 -1.32 -12.43 -7.52
C SER A 18 -1.11 -13.68 -6.69
N MET A 19 0.15 -14.12 -6.58
CA MET A 19 0.56 -15.20 -5.69
C MET A 19 0.89 -14.70 -4.28
N LEU A 20 0.97 -13.39 -4.07
CA LEU A 20 1.29 -12.78 -2.77
C LEU A 20 0.00 -12.43 -2.05
N LYS A 21 -0.67 -13.44 -1.48
CA LYS A 21 -1.88 -13.25 -0.66
C LYS A 21 -1.61 -13.65 0.78
N ALA A 22 -2.15 -12.85 1.70
CA ALA A 22 -2.10 -13.14 3.14
C ALA A 22 -3.47 -13.56 3.66
N ASP A 23 -4.08 -14.51 2.95
CA ASP A 23 -5.37 -15.14 3.22
C ASP A 23 -5.22 -16.61 3.64
N LEU A 24 -4.03 -16.99 4.09
CA LEU A 24 -3.72 -18.36 4.50
C LEU A 24 -4.13 -18.63 5.95
N PRO A 25 -4.29 -19.91 6.38
CA PRO A 25 -4.81 -20.25 7.70
C PRO A 25 -4.00 -19.70 8.89
N TYR A 26 -2.72 -19.40 8.70
CA TYR A 26 -1.86 -18.82 9.72
C TYR A 26 -1.93 -17.29 9.78
N ASN A 27 -2.55 -16.62 8.81
CA ASN A 27 -2.79 -15.19 8.85
C ASN A 27 -4.05 -14.88 9.68
N GLY A 28 -4.01 -13.79 10.46
CA GLY A 28 -5.17 -13.27 11.17
C GLY A 28 -5.67 -14.06 12.38
N ILE A 29 -4.91 -15.04 12.88
CA ILE A 29 -5.21 -15.79 14.12
C ILE A 29 -5.44 -14.85 15.31
N ASP A 30 -4.57 -13.85 15.48
CA ASP A 30 -4.59 -12.84 16.53
C ASP A 30 -5.40 -11.59 16.13
N PHE A 31 -5.97 -11.57 14.93
CA PHE A 31 -6.90 -10.50 14.55
C PHE A 31 -8.20 -10.65 15.35
N PRO A 32 -8.90 -9.56 15.72
CA PRO A 32 -10.11 -9.66 16.54
C PRO A 32 -11.21 -10.61 16.01
N THR A 33 -11.21 -10.89 14.70
CA THR A 33 -12.16 -11.82 14.07
C THR A 33 -11.67 -13.28 14.06
N GLY A 34 -10.40 -13.54 14.38
CA GLY A 34 -9.75 -14.85 14.28
C GLY A 34 -9.69 -15.40 12.86
N LYS A 35 -9.73 -14.54 11.84
CA LYS A 35 -9.76 -14.90 10.41
C LYS A 35 -8.70 -14.15 9.64
N ALA A 36 -8.17 -14.78 8.59
CA ALA A 36 -7.28 -14.13 7.66
C ALA A 36 -7.97 -12.92 7.00
N THR A 37 -7.27 -11.79 6.94
CA THR A 37 -7.80 -10.52 6.43
C THR A 37 -7.02 -9.96 5.24
N GLY A 38 -6.00 -10.68 4.75
CA GLY A 38 -5.08 -10.16 3.74
C GLY A 38 -3.97 -9.27 4.31
N ARG A 39 -3.82 -9.19 5.64
CA ARG A 39 -2.64 -8.61 6.29
C ARG A 39 -1.54 -9.66 6.38
N PHE A 40 -0.32 -9.29 5.98
CA PHE A 40 0.89 -10.13 6.07
C PHE A 40 1.39 -10.24 7.52
N SER A 41 0.50 -10.69 8.42
CA SER A 41 0.71 -10.81 9.86
C SER A 41 -0.30 -11.82 10.43
N ASN A 42 -0.05 -12.30 11.65
CA ASN A 42 -1.02 -13.09 12.40
C ASN A 42 -2.14 -12.22 12.98
N GLY A 43 -2.03 -10.89 12.94
CA GLY A 43 -3.04 -9.98 13.46
C GLY A 43 -3.02 -8.63 12.74
N LYS A 44 -3.09 -7.55 13.53
CA LYS A 44 -2.99 -6.18 13.05
C LYS A 44 -1.60 -5.91 12.44
N ASN A 45 -1.54 -5.05 11.43
CA ASN A 45 -0.29 -4.56 10.84
C ASN A 45 -0.03 -3.11 11.24
N ALA A 46 1.03 -2.50 10.69
CA ALA A 46 1.40 -1.12 11.00
C ALA A 46 0.30 -0.09 10.65
N ALA A 47 -0.50 -0.36 9.61
CA ALA A 47 -1.61 0.52 9.22
C ALA A 47 -2.71 0.56 10.30
N ASP A 48 -3.07 -0.60 10.86
CA ASP A 48 -4.07 -0.69 11.93
C ASP A 48 -3.61 0.03 13.20
N PHE A 49 -2.38 -0.26 13.65
CA PHE A 49 -1.84 0.36 14.86
C PHE A 49 -1.72 1.87 14.72
N LEU A 50 -1.37 2.36 13.53
CA LEU A 50 -1.36 3.80 13.25
C LEU A 50 -2.77 4.39 13.33
N ALA A 51 -3.76 3.76 12.69
CA ALA A 51 -5.16 4.22 12.72
C ALA A 51 -5.68 4.30 14.16
N GLU A 52 -5.44 3.27 14.96
CA GLU A 52 -5.80 3.25 16.38
C GLU A 52 -5.12 4.37 17.17
N LYS A 53 -3.83 4.60 16.91
CA LYS A 53 -3.06 5.63 17.61
C LYS A 53 -3.61 7.03 17.35
N VAL A 54 -4.16 7.28 16.17
CA VAL A 54 -4.76 8.57 15.79
C VAL A 54 -6.29 8.62 15.97
N GLY A 55 -6.90 7.58 16.54
CA GLY A 55 -8.33 7.52 16.80
C GLY A 55 -9.20 7.36 15.56
N LEU A 56 -8.67 6.78 14.48
CA LEU A 56 -9.37 6.50 13.23
C LEU A 56 -9.65 4.99 13.09
N PRO A 57 -10.72 4.60 12.36
CA PRO A 57 -10.86 3.22 11.93
C PRO A 57 -9.76 2.83 10.95
N THR A 58 -9.42 1.55 10.85
CA THR A 58 -8.54 1.09 9.77
C THR A 58 -9.20 1.37 8.43
N ALA A 59 -8.46 2.05 7.54
CA ALA A 59 -8.85 2.24 6.16
C ALA A 59 -9.07 0.87 5.46
N PRO A 60 -10.20 0.65 4.78
CA PRO A 60 -10.42 -0.56 3.99
C PRO A 60 -9.50 -0.63 2.75
N PRO A 61 -9.28 -1.83 2.20
CA PRO A 61 -8.58 -1.99 0.93
C PRO A 61 -9.41 -1.40 -0.21
N TYR A 62 -8.78 -0.60 -1.07
CA TYR A 62 -9.40 0.04 -2.23
C TYR A 62 -10.16 -0.96 -3.11
N LEU A 63 -9.56 -2.11 -3.41
CA LEU A 63 -10.18 -3.10 -4.30
C LEU A 63 -11.50 -3.63 -3.74
N ALA A 64 -11.63 -3.84 -2.43
CA ALA A 64 -12.90 -4.24 -1.82
C ALA A 64 -14.02 -3.21 -2.01
N LEU A 65 -13.69 -1.92 -2.07
CA LEU A 65 -14.66 -0.84 -2.26
C LEU A 65 -15.19 -0.81 -3.69
N VAL A 66 -14.34 -1.12 -4.68
CA VAL A 66 -14.67 -1.01 -6.11
C VAL A 66 -15.15 -2.32 -6.74
N THR A 67 -14.88 -3.48 -6.14
CA THR A 67 -15.38 -4.79 -6.63
C THR A 67 -16.78 -5.14 -6.11
N SER A 68 -17.45 -4.24 -5.37
CA SER A 68 -18.77 -4.50 -4.78
C SER A 68 -19.91 -4.04 -5.71
N ASP A 69 -20.56 -4.97 -6.42
CA ASP A 69 -21.69 -4.74 -7.36
C ASP A 69 -23.00 -4.16 -6.74
N SER A 70 -23.00 -3.74 -5.47
CA SER A 70 -24.24 -3.34 -4.78
C SER A 70 -24.36 -1.82 -4.65
N GLN A 71 -25.36 -1.21 -5.28
CA GLN A 71 -25.71 0.22 -5.07
C GLN A 71 -25.97 0.57 -3.59
N ARG A 72 -26.38 -0.40 -2.76
CA ARG A 72 -26.52 -0.21 -1.29
C ARG A 72 -25.20 0.06 -0.56
N LYS A 73 -24.07 -0.38 -1.11
CA LYS A 73 -22.74 -0.10 -0.55
C LYS A 73 -22.14 1.19 -1.07
N LEU A 74 -22.70 1.84 -2.10
CA LEU A 74 -22.14 3.09 -2.61
C LEU A 74 -22.11 4.17 -1.52
N ASN A 75 -23.17 4.27 -0.70
CA ASN A 75 -23.23 5.19 0.44
C ASN A 75 -22.23 4.81 1.56
N ASP A 76 -21.99 3.52 1.79
CA ASP A 76 -20.96 3.03 2.74
C ASP A 76 -19.54 3.23 2.18
N SER A 77 -19.34 3.06 0.87
CA SER A 77 -18.08 3.29 0.16
C SER A 77 -17.75 4.78 0.10
N THR A 78 -18.74 5.66 -0.08
CA THR A 78 -18.58 7.11 0.03
C THR A 78 -18.16 7.50 1.45
N ASN A 79 -18.82 6.98 2.49
CA ASN A 79 -18.40 7.20 3.89
C ASN A 79 -17.01 6.61 4.19
N ALA A 80 -16.67 5.45 3.61
CA ALA A 80 -15.35 4.84 3.72
C ALA A 80 -14.28 5.70 3.02
N MET A 81 -14.56 6.23 1.83
CA MET A 81 -13.65 7.11 1.08
C MET A 81 -13.42 8.43 1.81
N VAL A 82 -14.41 8.91 2.57
CA VAL A 82 -14.28 10.08 3.47
C VAL A 82 -13.50 9.75 4.75
N THR A 83 -13.48 8.50 5.22
CA THR A 83 -12.77 8.13 6.46
C THR A 83 -11.35 7.60 6.23
N GLY A 84 -11.05 7.09 5.04
CA GLY A 84 -9.72 6.73 4.58
C GLY A 84 -9.71 5.50 3.68
N VAL A 85 -8.72 5.39 2.79
CA VAL A 85 -8.57 4.25 1.87
C VAL A 85 -7.13 3.73 1.89
N SER A 86 -6.96 2.41 1.81
CA SER A 86 -5.66 1.77 1.62
C SER A 86 -5.48 1.28 0.20
N PHE A 87 -4.42 1.76 -0.45
CA PHE A 87 -4.00 1.36 -1.80
C PHE A 87 -2.80 0.39 -1.75
N ALA A 88 -2.28 0.10 -0.55
CA ALA A 88 -1.10 -0.74 -0.37
C ALA A 88 -1.31 -2.17 -0.87
N SER A 89 -0.24 -2.81 -1.33
CA SER A 89 -0.29 -4.15 -1.92
C SER A 89 0.95 -4.94 -1.58
N GLY A 90 0.77 -6.17 -1.09
CA GLY A 90 1.87 -7.10 -0.84
C GLY A 90 2.79 -7.26 -2.05
N GLY A 91 4.10 -7.15 -1.82
CA GLY A 91 5.14 -7.28 -2.86
C GLY A 91 5.39 -6.02 -3.69
N ALA A 92 4.62 -4.94 -3.49
CA ALA A 92 4.76 -3.72 -4.28
C ALA A 92 6.12 -3.04 -4.08
N GLY A 93 6.65 -2.49 -5.18
CA GLY A 93 7.82 -1.62 -5.19
C GLY A 93 7.49 -0.19 -5.64
N ILE A 94 8.48 0.69 -5.49
CA ILE A 94 8.46 2.05 -6.04
C ILE A 94 8.53 1.98 -7.56
N LEU A 95 9.44 1.15 -8.07
CA LEU A 95 9.67 0.96 -9.50
C LEU A 95 8.72 -0.11 -10.05
N ASN A 96 8.12 0.20 -11.21
CA ASN A 96 7.40 -0.79 -11.99
C ASN A 96 8.36 -1.96 -12.35
N GLY A 97 7.85 -3.19 -12.34
CA GLY A 97 8.66 -4.40 -12.57
C GLY A 97 9.18 -5.06 -11.29
N THR A 98 9.15 -4.37 -10.15
CA THR A 98 9.46 -5.00 -8.85
C THR A 98 8.46 -6.12 -8.56
N ASN A 99 8.96 -7.34 -8.37
CA ASN A 99 8.14 -8.55 -8.16
C ASN A 99 7.05 -8.76 -9.24
N GLU A 100 7.29 -8.34 -10.48
CA GLU A 100 6.28 -8.42 -11.57
C GLU A 100 5.67 -9.82 -11.73
N ALA A 101 6.47 -10.87 -11.60
CA ALA A 101 6.00 -12.26 -11.67
C ALA A 101 4.96 -12.64 -10.60
N PHE A 102 4.80 -11.82 -9.56
CA PHE A 102 3.82 -12.01 -8.49
C PHE A 102 2.62 -11.05 -8.59
N GLU A 103 2.57 -10.24 -9.65
CA GLU A 103 1.48 -9.30 -9.98
C GLU A 103 1.05 -8.41 -8.79
N PRO A 104 1.98 -7.71 -8.10
CA PRO A 104 1.60 -6.73 -7.09
C PRO A 104 1.03 -5.45 -7.73
N ILE A 105 0.38 -4.60 -6.94
CA ILE A 105 -0.05 -3.26 -7.38
C ILE A 105 1.13 -2.29 -7.16
N PRO A 106 1.92 -1.92 -8.18
CA PRO A 106 3.08 -1.05 -8.01
C PRO A 106 2.66 0.36 -7.56
N LEU A 107 3.58 1.11 -6.94
CA LEU A 107 3.26 2.45 -6.40
C LEU A 107 2.60 3.37 -7.42
N THR A 108 3.04 3.31 -8.68
CA THR A 108 2.43 4.05 -9.80
C THR A 108 0.92 3.81 -9.88
N GLN A 109 0.49 2.54 -9.86
CA GLN A 109 -0.92 2.18 -9.92
C GLN A 109 -1.66 2.53 -8.63
N GLN A 110 -1.00 2.45 -7.47
CA GLN A 110 -1.59 2.92 -6.21
C GLN A 110 -1.91 4.44 -6.26
N VAL A 111 -1.03 5.24 -6.87
CA VAL A 111 -1.26 6.69 -7.10
C VAL A 111 -2.41 6.93 -8.10
N GLU A 112 -2.56 6.08 -9.11
CA GLU A 112 -3.70 6.13 -10.03
C GLU A 112 -5.02 5.85 -9.30
N TYR A 113 -5.08 4.83 -8.45
CA TYR A 113 -6.26 4.54 -7.62
C TYR A 113 -6.60 5.70 -6.67
N TYR A 114 -5.59 6.32 -6.07
CA TYR A 114 -5.82 7.54 -5.29
C TYR A 114 -6.41 8.66 -6.15
N SER A 115 -5.95 8.84 -7.38
CA SER A 115 -6.48 9.87 -8.28
C SER A 115 -7.96 9.64 -8.60
N ILE A 116 -8.38 8.38 -8.73
CA ILE A 116 -9.79 8.01 -8.89
C ILE A 116 -10.60 8.41 -7.65
N VAL A 117 -10.15 7.99 -6.46
CA VAL A 117 -10.83 8.33 -5.17
C VAL A 117 -10.88 9.84 -4.95
N HIS A 118 -9.80 10.55 -5.25
CA HIS A 118 -9.76 12.02 -5.19
C HIS A 118 -10.82 12.65 -6.09
N ASN A 119 -10.94 12.19 -7.34
CA ASN A 119 -11.91 12.74 -8.27
C ASN A 119 -13.35 12.44 -7.83
N GLN A 120 -13.61 11.26 -7.28
CA GLN A 120 -14.91 10.92 -6.69
C GLN A 120 -15.23 11.84 -5.50
N LEU A 121 -14.29 12.05 -4.58
CA LEU A 121 -14.45 12.99 -3.47
C LEU A 121 -14.75 14.41 -3.97
N VAL A 122 -14.04 14.89 -4.99
CA VAL A 122 -14.29 16.21 -5.59
C VAL A 122 -15.69 16.28 -6.22
N GLN A 123 -16.16 15.23 -6.88
CA GLN A 123 -17.51 15.17 -7.45
C GLN A 123 -18.60 15.19 -6.38
N GLU A 124 -18.37 14.54 -5.24
CA GLU A 124 -19.34 14.43 -4.16
C GLU A 124 -19.44 15.68 -3.29
N VAL A 125 -18.30 16.25 -2.87
CA VAL A 125 -18.29 17.37 -1.91
C VAL A 125 -17.84 18.70 -2.51
N GLY A 126 -17.41 18.71 -3.76
CA GLY A 126 -16.83 19.88 -4.44
C GLY A 126 -15.36 20.09 -4.10
N LEU A 127 -14.63 20.74 -5.03
CA LEU A 127 -13.17 20.91 -4.96
C LEU A 127 -12.67 21.59 -3.67
N ALA A 128 -13.34 22.64 -3.22
CA ALA A 128 -12.93 23.38 -2.02
C ALA A 128 -13.06 22.55 -0.74
N CYS A 129 -14.15 21.81 -0.59
CA CYS A 129 -14.39 20.91 0.53
C CYS A 129 -13.43 19.72 0.49
N ALA A 130 -13.22 19.12 -0.69
CA ALA A 130 -12.26 18.03 -0.89
C ALA A 130 -10.84 18.46 -0.49
N ASN A 131 -10.38 19.64 -0.94
CA ASN A 131 -9.07 20.18 -0.54
C ASN A 131 -8.96 20.43 0.97
N THR A 132 -10.03 20.92 1.59
CA THR A 132 -10.08 21.15 3.05
C THR A 132 -10.03 19.83 3.83
N HIS A 133 -10.72 18.81 3.31
CA HIS A 133 -10.71 17.46 3.86
C HIS A 133 -9.29 16.86 3.78
N LEU A 134 -8.70 16.83 2.58
CA LEU A 134 -7.36 16.28 2.33
C LEU A 134 -6.25 17.00 3.09
N ALA A 135 -6.39 18.31 3.31
CA ALA A 135 -5.44 19.08 4.11
C ALA A 135 -5.40 18.68 5.60
N LYS A 136 -6.43 17.97 6.08
CA LYS A 136 -6.52 17.40 7.44
C LYS A 136 -6.28 15.89 7.47
N SER A 137 -6.21 15.24 6.31
CA SER A 137 -5.98 13.80 6.18
C SER A 137 -4.51 13.44 6.45
N LEU A 138 -4.29 12.20 6.88
CA LEU A 138 -2.95 11.63 7.04
C LEU A 138 -2.61 10.75 5.83
N PHE A 139 -1.44 10.99 5.25
CA PHE A 139 -0.89 10.19 4.17
C PHE A 139 0.35 9.44 4.65
N VAL A 140 0.31 8.11 4.56
CA VAL A 140 1.43 7.25 4.95
C VAL A 140 1.81 6.35 3.79
N ILE A 141 3.11 6.21 3.61
CA ILE A 141 3.75 5.50 2.51
C ILE A 141 4.83 4.62 3.11
N VAL A 142 4.72 3.31 2.93
CA VAL A 142 5.71 2.32 3.40
C VAL A 142 6.07 1.44 2.21
N ILE A 143 7.19 1.71 1.56
CA ILE A 143 7.57 1.07 0.30
C ILE A 143 9.07 1.18 0.03
N GLY A 144 9.59 0.37 -0.89
CA GLY A 144 10.99 0.37 -1.33
C GLY A 144 11.79 -0.83 -0.85
N SER A 145 11.28 -1.58 0.14
CA SER A 145 11.93 -2.79 0.64
C SER A 145 12.03 -3.87 -0.44
N ASN A 146 10.95 -4.07 -1.20
CA ASN A 146 10.90 -5.01 -2.31
C ASN A 146 11.85 -4.63 -3.45
N ASP A 147 11.98 -3.35 -3.81
CA ASP A 147 12.93 -2.89 -4.83
C ASP A 147 14.37 -3.29 -4.44
N LEU A 148 14.76 -3.06 -3.19
CA LEU A 148 16.08 -3.44 -2.68
C LEU A 148 16.27 -4.96 -2.64
N LEU A 149 15.26 -5.71 -2.20
CA LEU A 149 15.28 -7.17 -2.22
C LEU A 149 15.48 -7.71 -3.65
N THR A 150 14.70 -7.21 -4.61
CA THR A 150 14.84 -7.57 -6.02
C THR A 150 16.20 -7.17 -6.59
N TYR A 151 16.79 -6.05 -6.15
CA TYR A 151 18.12 -5.63 -6.59
C TYR A 151 19.23 -6.54 -6.05
N PHE A 152 19.18 -6.92 -4.77
CA PHE A 152 20.22 -7.72 -4.13
C PHE A 152 20.04 -9.24 -4.29
N ASP A 153 18.97 -9.68 -4.96
CA ASP A 153 18.80 -11.08 -5.31
C ASP A 153 19.91 -11.58 -6.25
N LYS A 154 20.28 -12.85 -6.10
CA LYS A 154 21.47 -13.45 -6.72
C LYS A 154 21.48 -13.32 -8.25
N ASP A 155 20.31 -13.44 -8.88
CA ASP A 155 20.16 -13.43 -10.34
C ASP A 155 19.48 -12.17 -10.88
N SER A 156 19.48 -11.10 -10.06
CA SER A 156 18.87 -9.82 -10.41
C SER A 156 19.41 -9.27 -11.73
N GLN A 157 18.51 -9.04 -12.69
CA GLN A 157 18.87 -8.39 -13.95
C GLN A 157 19.10 -6.89 -13.74
N VAL A 158 18.47 -6.30 -12.74
CA VAL A 158 18.57 -4.88 -12.41
C VAL A 158 19.95 -4.55 -11.84
N SER A 159 20.53 -5.43 -11.02
CA SER A 159 21.89 -5.24 -10.49
C SER A 159 22.99 -5.35 -11.56
N LYS A 160 22.70 -5.98 -12.70
CA LYS A 160 23.59 -5.99 -13.88
C LYS A 160 23.53 -4.69 -14.67
N GLN A 161 22.45 -3.92 -14.53
CA GLN A 161 22.20 -2.68 -15.28
C GLN A 161 22.60 -1.42 -14.50
N TYR A 162 22.40 -1.43 -13.18
CA TYR A 162 22.63 -0.28 -12.31
C TYR A 162 23.62 -0.63 -11.21
N THR A 163 24.51 0.30 -10.86
CA THR A 163 25.22 0.26 -9.58
C THR A 163 24.25 0.52 -8.42
N PRO A 164 24.59 0.16 -7.16
CA PRO A 164 23.69 0.37 -6.04
C PRO A 164 23.27 1.84 -5.87
N ARG A 165 24.21 2.76 -6.10
CA ARG A 165 23.94 4.20 -6.03
C ARG A 165 22.98 4.66 -7.12
N GLN A 166 23.20 4.25 -8.37
CA GLN A 166 22.30 4.59 -9.48
C GLN A 166 20.89 4.05 -9.25
N TYR A 167 20.77 2.85 -8.69
CA TYR A 167 19.47 2.26 -8.41
C TYR A 167 18.71 3.00 -7.30
N VAL A 168 19.39 3.35 -6.20
CA VAL A 168 18.79 4.17 -5.13
C VAL A 168 18.41 5.56 -5.64
N ASP A 169 19.25 6.19 -6.48
CA ASP A 169 18.95 7.48 -7.10
C ASP A 169 17.71 7.38 -8.01
N LEU A 170 17.57 6.29 -8.77
CA LEU A 170 16.39 5.99 -9.58
C LEU A 170 15.14 5.84 -8.69
N MET A 171 15.17 4.99 -7.66
CA MET A 171 14.06 4.83 -6.70
C MET A 171 13.63 6.17 -6.08
N ALA A 172 14.59 6.96 -5.59
CA ALA A 172 14.32 8.25 -4.97
C ALA A 172 13.69 9.25 -5.96
N SER A 173 14.19 9.29 -7.20
CA SER A 173 13.66 10.18 -8.24
C SER A 173 12.24 9.80 -8.65
N THR A 174 11.96 8.51 -8.83
CA THR A 174 10.63 7.98 -9.16
C THR A 174 9.64 8.25 -8.03
N LEU A 175 10.01 7.94 -6.78
CA LEU A 175 9.17 8.25 -5.63
C LEU A 175 8.83 9.74 -5.57
N LYS A 176 9.83 10.61 -5.74
CA LYS A 176 9.63 12.07 -5.75
C LYS A 176 8.70 12.51 -6.88
N GLN A 177 8.76 11.87 -8.05
CA GLN A 177 7.87 12.19 -9.17
C GLN A 177 6.43 11.77 -8.87
N LEU A 178 6.21 10.55 -8.39
CA LEU A 178 4.89 10.03 -8.04
C LEU A 178 4.21 10.89 -6.95
N MET A 179 5.00 11.37 -5.98
CA MET A 179 4.50 12.23 -4.90
C MET A 179 4.07 13.64 -5.34
N LYS A 180 4.44 14.08 -6.55
CA LYS A 180 3.96 15.38 -7.08
C LYS A 180 2.57 15.29 -7.70
N VAL A 181 2.16 14.10 -8.17
CA VAL A 181 0.90 13.90 -8.90
C VAL A 181 -0.31 13.98 -7.98
N ALA A 182 -0.13 13.60 -6.72
CA ALA A 182 -1.17 13.69 -5.72
C ALA A 182 -1.14 15.06 -5.02
N PRO A 183 -2.27 15.75 -4.81
CA PRO A 183 -2.36 16.91 -3.91
C PRO A 183 -2.16 16.55 -2.41
N MET A 184 -1.24 15.62 -2.12
CA MET A 184 -0.78 15.18 -0.80
C MET A 184 0.06 16.25 -0.08
N VAL A 185 0.25 17.43 -0.69
CA VAL A 185 1.26 18.38 -0.26
C VAL A 185 0.71 19.28 0.84
N ARG A 186 1.13 19.00 2.09
CA ARG A 186 1.74 20.04 2.96
C ARG A 186 2.50 19.53 4.20
N ARG A 187 2.45 18.24 4.54
CA ARG A 187 3.33 17.65 5.57
C ARG A 187 3.64 16.19 5.25
N TRP A 188 4.89 15.92 4.88
CA TRP A 188 5.40 14.56 4.73
C TRP A 188 6.35 14.27 5.89
N GLU A 189 6.20 13.11 6.52
CA GLU A 189 7.29 12.42 7.20
C GLU A 189 7.48 11.11 6.45
N THR A 190 8.54 11.04 5.62
CA THR A 190 8.92 9.81 4.94
C THR A 190 9.72 8.99 5.93
N ILE A 191 9.12 7.95 6.50
CA ILE A 191 9.87 6.93 7.23
C ILE A 191 10.28 5.86 6.22
N VAL A 192 11.36 6.11 5.45
CA VAL A 192 12.10 5.01 4.82
C VAL A 192 12.91 4.35 5.92
N ARG A 193 12.33 3.34 6.58
CA ARG A 193 13.12 2.42 7.41
C ARG A 193 13.33 1.14 6.61
N VAL A 194 14.51 1.04 6.00
CA VAL A 194 15.05 -0.26 5.62
C VAL A 194 15.36 -0.99 6.93
N TRP A 195 14.50 -1.92 7.33
CA TRP A 195 14.89 -2.90 8.33
C TRP A 195 16.01 -3.74 7.70
N GLY A 196 17.18 -3.77 8.33
CA GLY A 196 18.23 -4.70 7.94
C GLY A 196 17.66 -6.12 8.02
N ILE A 197 17.57 -6.78 6.87
CA ILE A 197 17.10 -8.15 6.77
C ILE A 197 18.24 -9.02 7.32
N ASN A 198 18.15 -9.40 8.60
CA ASN A 198 18.87 -10.57 9.06
C ASN A 198 18.13 -11.79 8.48
N PRO A 199 18.82 -12.74 7.83
CA PRO A 199 18.16 -13.93 7.30
C PRO A 199 17.43 -14.67 8.43
N ALA A 200 16.22 -15.15 8.13
CA ALA A 200 15.48 -16.01 9.04
C ALA A 200 16.32 -17.27 9.35
N PRO A 201 16.21 -17.83 10.56
CA PRO A 201 16.86 -19.09 10.92
C PRO A 201 16.48 -20.21 9.93
N PRO A 202 17.41 -21.12 9.56
CA PRO A 202 17.17 -22.18 8.57
C PRO A 202 16.05 -23.17 8.92
N ASP A 203 15.57 -23.14 10.15
CA ASP A 203 14.62 -24.07 10.76
C ASP A 203 13.13 -23.79 10.41
N LEU A 204 12.85 -22.92 9.43
CA LEU A 204 11.50 -22.59 8.96
C LEU A 204 11.29 -22.72 7.44
N LEU A 205 12.10 -23.54 6.76
CA LEU A 205 11.85 -24.04 5.39
C LEU A 205 11.74 -25.55 5.38
#